data_AF-A0A317JM30-F1
#
_entry.id   AF-A0A317JM30-F1
#
_cell.length_a   1.000
_cell.length_b   1.000
_cell.length_c   1.000
_cell.angle_alpha   90.00
_cell.angle_beta   90.00
_cell.angle_gamma   90.00
#
_symmetry.space_group_name_H-M   'P 1'
#
loop_
_entity.id
_entity.type
_entity.pdbx_description
1 polymer ?
#
loop_
_entity_poly.entity_id
_entity_poly.type
_entity_poly.pdbx_seq_one_letter_code
_entity_poly.pdbx_strand_id
1 'polypeptide(L)'
;MHLSCKLSHAVIRFLEAHDQELSGLRSTFSVPDEFLRDPSYWMRVEEFEEFLGEIVRHPWTFPIGDLLQTMARSCVELRSWGVLDSVLRMMLSPAEVFTQPERLLSYFIAPPPPIDHVLRSEHSIAFDLPMSTEQYPLSCEFLRASLEAIPLFMSQAEANCTWDGIRLSIDWKSRQNSICHEADLGRQMSPALARDLLKNLSPCETPRGPAPAHSLPLVAAGVQQHDVTEIRNHVAKLSDYMVRAQQLITLFLSSQKPSPVMKEAMRRVNWDQVQTQFPQTVEECYEIFRKNQETQSHV
;
A
#
# COMPACT_ATOMS: atom_id res chain seq x y z
N MET A 1 19.60 -7.81 -7.56
CA MET A 1 18.55 -7.20 -6.72
C MET A 1 17.46 -6.71 -7.65
N HIS A 2 16.20 -6.83 -7.26
CA HIS A 2 15.07 -6.36 -8.05
C HIS A 2 14.37 -5.20 -7.34
N LEU A 3 13.87 -4.24 -8.13
CA LEU A 3 13.06 -3.14 -7.68
C LEU A 3 11.60 -3.35 -8.11
N SER A 4 10.67 -2.94 -7.25
CA SER A 4 9.25 -3.03 -7.55
C SER A 4 8.87 -1.98 -8.60
N CYS A 5 8.08 -2.39 -9.58
CA CYS A 5 7.54 -1.52 -10.60
C CYS A 5 6.48 -0.53 -10.08
N LYS A 6 6.20 -0.53 -8.77
CA LYS A 6 5.55 0.61 -8.10
C LYS A 6 6.33 1.91 -8.33
N LEU A 7 7.66 1.83 -8.41
CA LEU A 7 8.52 2.98 -8.65
C LEU A 7 8.41 3.47 -10.09
N SER A 8 8.51 2.58 -11.08
CA SER A 8 8.31 2.94 -12.50
C SER A 8 6.88 3.41 -12.77
N HIS A 9 5.89 2.74 -12.16
CA HIS A 9 4.49 3.15 -12.25
C HIS A 9 4.28 4.56 -11.71
N ALA A 10 4.94 4.95 -10.60
CA ALA A 10 4.89 6.33 -10.10
C ALA A 10 5.42 7.35 -11.11
N VAL A 11 6.55 7.06 -11.78
CA VAL A 11 7.09 7.89 -12.86
C VAL A 11 6.10 8.01 -14.01
N ILE A 12 5.52 6.90 -14.46
CA ILE A 12 4.57 6.89 -15.57
C ILE A 12 3.32 7.69 -15.24
N ARG A 13 2.75 7.48 -14.05
CA ARG A 13 1.57 8.23 -13.59
C ARG A 13 1.84 9.72 -13.52
N PHE A 14 3.04 10.12 -13.11
CA PHE A 14 3.44 11.52 -13.12
C PHE A 14 3.48 12.10 -14.54
N LEU A 15 4.08 11.38 -15.49
CA LEU A 15 4.15 11.81 -16.88
C LEU A 15 2.75 11.94 -17.52
N GLU A 16 1.89 10.95 -17.26
CA GLU A 16 0.49 10.97 -17.72
C GLU A 16 -0.29 12.15 -17.14
N ALA A 17 -0.06 12.50 -15.87
CA ALA A 17 -0.68 13.65 -15.24
C ALA A 17 -0.25 14.99 -15.85
N HIS A 18 0.84 15.01 -16.63
CA HIS A 18 1.38 16.18 -17.33
C HIS A 18 1.24 16.06 -18.86
N ASP A 19 0.32 15.20 -19.33
CA ASP A 19 0.05 14.95 -20.76
C ASP A 19 1.31 14.58 -21.57
N GLN A 20 2.27 13.89 -20.92
CA GLN A 20 3.47 13.37 -21.57
C GLN A 20 3.34 11.88 -21.84
N GLU A 21 3.70 11.47 -23.06
CA GLU A 21 3.71 10.06 -23.45
C GLU A 21 5.12 9.47 -23.49
N LEU A 22 5.22 8.21 -23.08
CA LEU A 22 6.43 7.39 -23.21
C LEU A 22 6.71 6.93 -24.66
N SER A 23 5.80 7.21 -25.60
CA SER A 23 5.82 6.70 -26.98
C SER A 23 7.16 6.91 -27.69
N GLY A 24 7.86 8.03 -27.41
CA GLY A 24 9.18 8.34 -27.97
C GLY A 24 10.36 7.58 -27.35
N LEU A 25 10.18 6.91 -26.22
CA LEU A 25 11.22 6.18 -25.48
C LEU A 25 11.06 4.65 -25.57
N ARG A 26 9.95 4.17 -26.14
CA ARG A 26 9.58 2.74 -26.19
C ARG A 26 10.62 1.83 -26.84
N SER A 27 11.42 2.34 -27.77
CA SER A 27 12.48 1.56 -28.43
C SER A 27 13.77 1.44 -27.62
N THR A 28 13.91 2.22 -26.54
CA THR A 28 15.16 2.32 -25.78
C THR A 28 15.15 1.47 -24.52
N PHE A 29 13.97 1.08 -24.03
CA PHE A 29 13.87 0.27 -22.82
C PHE A 29 14.02 -1.22 -23.12
N SER A 30 14.78 -1.89 -22.26
CA SER A 30 14.89 -3.36 -22.24
C SER A 30 13.60 -4.04 -21.73
N VAL A 31 12.82 -3.34 -20.89
CA VAL A 31 11.59 -3.86 -20.28
C VAL A 31 10.35 -3.38 -21.06
N PRO A 32 9.43 -4.28 -21.45
CA PRO A 32 8.15 -3.93 -22.07
C PRO A 32 7.31 -2.92 -21.25
N ASP A 33 6.65 -1.99 -21.94
CA ASP A 33 5.82 -0.91 -21.34
C ASP A 33 4.72 -1.45 -20.40
N GLU A 34 4.12 -2.60 -20.75
CA GLU A 34 3.14 -3.28 -19.92
C GLU A 34 3.67 -3.64 -18.52
N PHE A 35 4.94 -4.03 -18.42
CA PHE A 35 5.57 -4.37 -17.14
C PHE A 35 6.04 -3.13 -16.38
N LEU A 36 6.45 -2.06 -17.08
CA LEU A 36 6.77 -0.78 -16.43
C LEU A 36 5.54 -0.20 -15.71
N ARG A 37 4.34 -0.49 -16.23
CA ARG A 37 3.04 -0.04 -15.74
C ARG A 37 2.43 -0.95 -14.68
N ASP A 38 2.85 -2.21 -14.59
CA ASP A 38 2.31 -3.17 -13.62
C ASP A 38 3.02 -3.06 -12.26
N PRO A 39 2.38 -2.51 -11.21
CA PRO A 39 2.99 -2.37 -9.89
C PRO A 39 3.31 -3.71 -9.19
N SER A 40 2.81 -4.83 -9.71
CA SER A 40 3.10 -6.17 -9.18
C SER A 40 4.39 -6.77 -9.76
N TYR A 41 4.89 -6.21 -10.87
CA TYR A 41 6.10 -6.68 -11.51
C TYR A 41 7.37 -6.24 -10.74
N TRP A 42 8.42 -7.04 -10.90
CA TRP A 42 9.74 -6.81 -10.33
C TRP A 42 10.76 -6.77 -11.45
N MET A 43 11.46 -5.65 -11.58
CA MET A 43 12.51 -5.46 -12.59
C MET A 43 13.89 -5.45 -11.93
N ARG A 44 14.92 -5.74 -12.70
CA ARG A 44 16.30 -5.67 -12.20
C ARG A 44 16.67 -4.21 -11.91
N VAL A 45 17.50 -3.98 -10.90
CA VAL A 45 17.94 -2.61 -10.54
C VAL A 45 18.64 -1.92 -11.72
N GLU A 46 19.39 -2.67 -12.52
CA GLU A 46 20.07 -2.17 -13.73
C GLU A 46 19.06 -1.68 -14.79
N GLU A 47 17.93 -2.38 -14.93
CA GLU A 47 16.86 -2.00 -15.87
C GLU A 47 16.12 -0.75 -15.38
N PHE A 48 15.91 -0.62 -14.07
CA PHE A 48 15.32 0.58 -13.48
C PHE A 48 16.25 1.79 -13.59
N GLU A 49 17.55 1.60 -13.39
CA GLU A 49 18.57 2.65 -13.57
C GLU A 49 18.60 3.14 -15.02
N GLU A 50 18.57 2.22 -15.99
CA GLU A 50 18.48 2.53 -17.43
C GLU A 50 17.19 3.30 -17.74
N PHE A 51 16.05 2.83 -17.23
CA PHE A 51 14.76 3.50 -17.37
C PHE A 51 14.82 4.94 -16.87
N LEU A 52 15.26 5.17 -15.63
CA LEU A 52 15.41 6.52 -15.08
C LEU A 52 16.41 7.36 -15.87
N GLY A 53 17.48 6.75 -16.38
CA GLY A 53 18.47 7.43 -17.23
C GLY A 53 17.86 7.98 -18.51
N GLU A 54 17.01 7.21 -19.18
CA GLU A 54 16.27 7.66 -20.35
C GLU A 54 15.23 8.74 -20.01
N ILE A 55 14.53 8.59 -18.87
CA ILE A 55 13.60 9.62 -18.39
C ILE A 55 14.34 10.94 -18.15
N VAL A 56 15.51 10.94 -17.52
CA VAL A 56 16.26 12.17 -17.23
C VAL A 56 16.85 12.80 -18.51
N ARG A 57 17.25 12.00 -19.50
CA ARG A 57 17.78 12.49 -20.79
C ARG A 57 16.69 13.04 -21.70
N HIS A 58 15.44 12.58 -21.55
CA HIS A 58 14.35 13.00 -22.41
C HIS A 58 13.99 14.47 -22.19
N PRO A 59 13.87 15.28 -23.26
CA PRO A 59 13.53 16.69 -23.13
C PRO A 59 12.04 16.87 -22.85
N TRP A 60 11.67 16.88 -21.57
CA TRP A 60 10.29 17.12 -21.14
C TRP A 60 9.88 18.59 -21.32
N THR A 61 8.57 18.82 -21.54
CA THR A 61 8.02 20.17 -21.76
C THR A 61 7.68 20.91 -20.47
N PHE A 62 7.82 20.27 -19.30
CA PHE A 62 7.53 20.86 -18.00
C PHE A 62 8.83 21.21 -17.26
N PRO A 63 8.79 22.04 -16.19
CA PRO A 63 9.99 22.50 -15.50
C PRO A 63 10.82 21.32 -14.96
N ILE A 64 12.02 21.14 -15.54
CA ILE A 64 12.97 20.06 -15.22
C ILE A 64 13.81 20.47 -14.00
N GLY A 65 13.17 20.81 -12.88
CA GLY A 65 13.89 21.01 -11.62
C GLY A 65 14.53 19.71 -11.12
N ASP A 66 14.43 19.43 -9.83
CA ASP A 66 14.76 18.11 -9.30
C ASP A 66 13.70 17.09 -9.77
N LEU A 67 13.84 16.64 -11.03
CA LEU A 67 12.83 15.87 -11.78
C LEU A 67 12.46 14.58 -11.06
N LEU A 68 13.49 13.80 -10.68
CA LEU A 68 13.31 12.53 -10.00
C LEU A 68 12.68 12.72 -8.63
N GLN A 69 13.09 13.76 -7.89
CA GLN A 69 12.51 14.08 -6.60
C GLN A 69 11.04 14.48 -6.74
N THR A 70 10.70 15.29 -7.75
CA THR A 70 9.32 15.73 -8.02
C THR A 70 8.43 14.54 -8.40
N MET A 71 8.91 13.68 -9.31
CA MET A 71 8.23 12.44 -9.70
C MET A 71 8.00 11.51 -8.51
N ALA A 72 9.03 11.27 -7.70
CA ALA A 72 8.94 10.42 -6.52
C ALA A 72 7.90 10.94 -5.52
N ARG A 73 7.88 12.26 -5.24
CA ARG A 73 6.95 12.89 -4.30
C ARG A 73 5.50 12.87 -4.78
N SER A 74 5.28 12.92 -6.09
CA SER A 74 3.93 12.89 -6.68
C SER A 74 3.17 11.59 -6.38
N CYS A 75 3.86 10.53 -5.95
CA CYS A 75 3.24 9.26 -5.58
C CYS A 75 2.13 9.43 -4.53
N VAL A 76 2.28 10.41 -3.63
CA VAL A 76 1.32 10.72 -2.56
C VAL A 76 -0.03 11.13 -3.15
N GLU A 77 -0.03 12.06 -4.09
CA GLU A 77 -1.24 12.62 -4.70
C GLU A 77 -1.82 11.66 -5.74
N LEU A 78 -0.95 11.04 -6.55
CA LEU A 78 -1.32 10.19 -7.67
C LEU A 78 -1.70 8.75 -7.26
N ARG A 79 -1.49 8.40 -5.98
CA ARG A 79 -1.78 7.08 -5.39
C ARG A 79 -1.14 5.94 -6.18
N SER A 80 0.15 6.10 -6.43
CA SER A 80 0.90 5.25 -7.37
C SER A 80 1.40 3.94 -6.74
N TRP A 81 1.26 3.75 -5.42
CA TRP A 81 1.72 2.54 -4.74
C TRP A 81 0.58 1.57 -4.38
N GLY A 82 -0.65 1.89 -4.77
CA GLY A 82 -1.84 1.07 -4.60
C GLY A 82 -2.23 0.91 -3.13
N VAL A 83 -2.24 -0.32 -2.64
CA VAL A 83 -2.68 -0.61 -1.26
C VAL A 83 -1.75 0.03 -0.23
N LEU A 84 -0.45 0.13 -0.54
CA LEU A 84 0.54 0.75 0.36
C LEU A 84 0.20 2.22 0.66
N ASP A 85 -0.34 2.97 -0.31
CA ASP A 85 -0.78 4.36 -0.09
C ASP A 85 -1.83 4.45 1.03
N SER A 86 -2.78 3.52 1.03
CA SER A 86 -3.85 3.48 2.03
C SER A 86 -3.31 3.11 3.40
N VAL A 87 -2.36 2.16 3.44
CA VAL A 87 -1.72 1.75 4.69
C VAL A 87 -0.92 2.88 5.31
N LEU A 88 -0.08 3.56 4.52
CA LEU A 88 0.69 4.70 5.00
C LEU A 88 -0.21 5.83 5.53
N ARG A 89 -1.37 6.05 4.91
CA ARG A 89 -2.38 7.04 5.38
C ARG A 89 -3.09 6.66 6.68
N MET A 90 -3.05 5.37 7.07
CA MET A 90 -3.62 4.89 8.34
C MET A 90 -2.59 4.86 9.48
N MET A 91 -1.30 5.09 9.19
CA MET A 91 -0.26 5.12 10.21
C MET A 91 -0.35 6.42 11.03
N LEU A 92 -0.02 6.34 12.32
CA LEU A 92 -0.12 7.48 13.23
C LEU A 92 1.15 8.34 13.23
N SER A 93 2.31 7.74 12.93
CA SER A 93 3.56 8.47 12.86
C SER A 93 4.60 7.84 11.91
N PRO A 94 5.49 8.65 11.30
CA PRO A 94 6.60 8.14 10.48
C PRO A 94 7.53 7.22 11.26
N ALA A 95 7.72 7.47 12.56
CA ALA A 95 8.55 6.63 13.43
C ALA A 95 8.08 5.17 13.43
N GLU A 96 6.77 4.91 13.42
CA GLU A 96 6.22 3.55 13.34
C GLU A 96 6.56 2.87 12.00
N VAL A 97 6.48 3.63 10.90
CA VAL A 97 6.80 3.12 9.55
C VAL A 97 8.28 2.76 9.45
N PHE A 98 9.15 3.60 10.00
CA PHE A 98 10.60 3.42 9.96
C PHE A 98 11.14 2.51 11.08
N THR A 99 10.29 1.99 11.97
CA THR A 99 10.75 1.12 13.08
C THR A 99 11.42 -0.15 12.55
N GLN A 100 10.91 -0.71 11.44
CA GLN A 100 11.49 -1.87 10.74
C GLN A 100 11.71 -1.52 9.27
N PRO A 101 12.85 -0.86 8.95
CA PRO A 101 13.14 -0.43 7.59
C PRO A 101 13.19 -1.61 6.61
N GLU A 102 13.56 -2.82 7.04
CA GLU A 102 13.59 -4.00 6.18
C GLU A 102 12.19 -4.31 5.61
N ARG A 103 11.15 -4.18 6.44
CA ARG A 103 9.76 -4.44 6.04
C ARG A 103 9.25 -3.38 5.07
N LEU A 104 9.52 -2.11 5.35
CA LEU A 104 9.18 -1.03 4.44
C LEU A 104 9.88 -1.22 3.08
N LEU A 105 11.19 -1.47 3.10
CA LEU A 105 11.98 -1.67 1.90
C LEU A 105 11.57 -2.92 1.13
N SER A 106 11.02 -3.95 1.79
CA SER A 106 10.52 -5.16 1.12
C SER A 106 9.37 -4.90 0.13
N TYR A 107 8.68 -3.76 0.23
CA TYR A 107 7.69 -3.35 -0.77
C TYR A 107 8.32 -2.82 -2.07
N PHE A 108 9.58 -2.38 -2.00
CA PHE A 108 10.31 -1.74 -3.10
C PHE A 108 11.48 -2.57 -3.59
N ILE A 109 12.04 -3.47 -2.77
CA ILE A 109 13.26 -4.23 -3.04
C ILE A 109 13.04 -5.73 -2.78
N ALA A 110 13.37 -6.57 -3.77
CA ALA A 110 13.31 -8.03 -3.68
C ALA A 110 14.64 -8.70 -4.09
N PRO A 111 15.14 -9.69 -3.33
CA PRO A 111 14.68 -10.09 -2.00
C PRO A 111 14.82 -8.95 -0.97
N PRO A 112 14.13 -9.01 0.19
CA PRO A 112 14.29 -8.02 1.24
C PRO A 112 15.78 -7.81 1.54
N PRO A 113 16.27 -6.56 1.44
CA PRO A 113 17.70 -6.32 1.51
C PRO A 113 18.20 -6.56 2.94
N PRO A 114 19.37 -7.19 3.14
CA PRO A 114 20.01 -7.20 4.45
C PRO A 114 20.31 -5.76 4.86
N ILE A 115 19.94 -5.41 6.09
CA ILE A 115 20.20 -4.09 6.66
C ILE A 115 21.19 -4.25 7.81
N ASP A 116 22.27 -3.46 7.76
CA ASP A 116 23.32 -3.44 8.77
C ASP A 116 23.45 -2.06 9.43
N HIS A 117 24.17 -2.01 10.56
CA HIS A 117 24.53 -0.78 11.29
C HIS A 117 23.38 0.19 11.58
N VAL A 118 22.21 -0.36 11.95
CA VAL A 118 21.01 0.41 12.25
C VAL A 118 21.21 1.29 13.50
N LEU A 119 21.18 2.61 13.30
CA LEU A 119 21.11 3.62 14.35
C LEU A 119 19.70 4.20 14.39
N ARG A 120 19.05 4.13 15.54
CA ARG A 120 17.71 4.68 15.76
C ARG A 120 17.75 5.80 16.78
N SER A 121 17.03 6.87 16.49
CA SER A 121 16.69 7.92 17.43
C SER A 121 15.16 8.08 17.48
N GLU A 122 14.65 8.99 18.31
CA GLU A 122 13.22 9.30 18.36
C GLU A 122 12.69 9.91 17.05
N HIS A 123 13.57 10.53 16.26
CA HIS A 123 13.18 11.28 15.08
C HIS A 123 13.95 10.94 13.81
N SER A 124 14.84 9.94 13.88
CA SER A 124 15.64 9.55 12.75
C SER A 124 16.01 8.07 12.81
N ILE A 125 16.27 7.52 11.63
CA ILE A 125 16.90 6.22 11.47
C ILE A 125 18.04 6.35 10.46
N ALA A 126 19.14 5.66 10.70
CA ALA A 126 20.21 5.51 9.73
C ALA A 126 20.62 4.05 9.67
N PHE A 127 20.86 3.53 8.47
CA PHE A 127 21.23 2.13 8.27
C PHE A 127 21.95 1.94 6.94
N ASP A 128 22.66 0.83 6.81
CA ASP A 128 23.40 0.51 5.59
C ASP A 128 22.58 -0.47 4.72
N LEU A 129 22.50 -0.17 3.43
CA LEU A 129 21.81 -0.95 2.41
C LEU A 129 22.81 -1.45 1.37
N PRO A 130 22.76 -2.70 0.86
CA PRO A 130 23.67 -3.22 -0.16
C PRO A 130 23.36 -2.66 -1.57
N MET A 131 23.19 -1.35 -1.66
CA MET A 131 22.93 -0.58 -2.86
C MET A 131 23.70 0.73 -2.74
N SER A 132 24.70 0.91 -3.61
CA SER A 132 25.59 2.06 -3.57
C SER A 132 25.14 3.16 -4.54
N THR A 133 25.22 4.42 -4.09
CA THR A 133 25.02 5.61 -4.93
C THR A 133 26.04 5.71 -6.07
N GLU A 134 27.19 5.05 -5.97
CA GLU A 134 28.19 5.00 -7.05
C GLU A 134 27.76 4.08 -8.19
N GLN A 135 27.04 3.00 -7.86
CA GLN A 135 26.63 1.99 -8.83
C GLN A 135 25.27 2.31 -9.45
N TYR A 136 24.32 2.81 -8.64
CA TYR A 136 22.94 3.08 -9.04
C TYR A 136 22.49 4.49 -8.60
N PRO A 137 23.14 5.56 -9.10
CA PRO A 137 22.89 6.92 -8.64
C PRO A 137 21.44 7.37 -8.80
N LEU A 138 20.79 7.07 -9.93
CA LEU A 138 19.42 7.53 -10.20
C LEU A 138 18.41 6.72 -9.40
N SER A 139 18.60 5.42 -9.28
CA SER A 139 17.73 4.54 -8.50
C SER A 139 17.81 4.88 -7.01
N CYS A 140 19.02 5.11 -6.49
CA CYS A 140 19.22 5.58 -5.12
C CYS A 140 18.54 6.93 -4.89
N GLU A 141 18.70 7.88 -5.81
CA GLU A 141 18.08 9.21 -5.70
C GLU A 141 16.56 9.15 -5.71
N PHE A 142 15.99 8.35 -6.62
CA PHE A 142 14.54 8.18 -6.72
C PHE A 142 13.97 7.49 -5.48
N LEU A 143 14.65 6.46 -4.97
CA LEU A 143 14.24 5.76 -3.75
C LEU A 143 14.41 6.65 -2.52
N ARG A 144 15.51 7.41 -2.42
CA ARG A 144 15.73 8.44 -1.39
C ARG A 144 14.55 9.41 -1.33
N ALA A 145 14.19 9.99 -2.47
CA ALA A 145 13.07 10.93 -2.57
C ALA A 145 11.71 10.27 -2.29
N SER A 146 11.53 9.00 -2.67
CA SER A 146 10.33 8.23 -2.34
C SER A 146 10.18 8.03 -0.83
N LEU A 147 11.27 7.71 -0.13
CA LEU A 147 11.28 7.56 1.33
C LEU A 147 11.11 8.92 2.04
N GLU A 148 11.64 9.99 1.45
CA GLU A 148 11.46 11.37 1.91
C GLU A 148 9.98 11.79 1.94
N ALA A 149 9.20 11.31 0.97
CA ALA A 149 7.78 11.59 0.83
C ALA A 149 6.88 10.79 1.79
N ILE A 150 7.38 9.75 2.48
CA ILE A 150 6.55 8.90 3.34
C ILE A 150 5.74 9.68 4.40
N PRO A 151 6.31 10.64 5.14
CA PRO A 151 5.56 11.46 6.09
C PRO A 151 4.36 12.20 5.49
N LEU A 152 4.39 12.55 4.20
CA LEU A 152 3.29 13.26 3.53
C LEU A 152 2.01 12.42 3.49
N PHE A 153 2.12 11.08 3.44
CA PHE A 153 0.95 10.19 3.53
C PHE A 153 0.21 10.34 4.86
N MET A 154 0.91 10.73 5.92
CA MET A 154 0.37 10.95 7.27
C MET A 154 0.05 12.42 7.53
N SER A 155 -0.04 13.25 6.48
CA SER A 155 -0.22 14.70 6.58
C SER A 155 0.87 15.41 7.41
N GLN A 156 2.07 14.85 7.44
CA GLN A 156 3.24 15.45 8.09
C GLN A 156 4.19 16.06 7.05
N ALA A 157 5.09 16.94 7.48
CA ALA A 157 6.11 17.49 6.60
C ALA A 157 7.06 16.40 6.08
N GLU A 158 7.59 16.59 4.88
CA GLU A 158 8.61 15.72 4.29
C GLU A 158 9.74 15.42 5.27
N ALA A 159 10.23 14.18 5.26
CA ALA A 159 11.46 13.88 5.96
C ALA A 159 12.64 14.58 5.25
N ASN A 160 13.80 14.57 5.89
CA ASN A 160 15.07 14.83 5.25
C ASN A 160 15.78 13.49 5.09
N CYS A 161 16.03 13.10 3.85
CA CYS A 161 16.61 11.81 3.51
C CYS A 161 17.95 12.01 2.79
N THR A 162 19.03 11.49 3.36
CA THR A 162 20.37 11.50 2.78
C THR A 162 20.86 10.09 2.50
N TRP A 163 21.53 9.91 1.37
CA TRP A 163 22.12 8.63 0.97
C TRP A 163 23.58 8.87 0.57
N ASP A 164 24.51 8.33 1.35
CA ASP A 164 25.95 8.48 1.14
C ASP A 164 26.61 7.10 1.02
N GLY A 165 27.09 6.77 -0.18
CA GLY A 165 27.56 5.43 -0.52
C GLY A 165 26.46 4.39 -0.32
N ILE A 166 26.59 3.59 0.72
CA ILE A 166 25.61 2.56 1.11
C ILE A 166 24.72 2.98 2.29
N ARG A 167 25.01 4.12 2.91
CA ARG A 167 24.37 4.54 4.16
C ARG A 167 23.20 5.47 3.87
N LEU A 168 22.01 5.02 4.24
CA LEU A 168 20.78 5.78 4.16
C LEU A 168 20.42 6.35 5.52
N SER A 169 20.14 7.65 5.60
CA SER A 169 19.70 8.33 6.82
C SER A 169 18.43 9.12 6.56
N ILE A 170 17.43 8.94 7.43
CA ILE A 170 16.12 9.56 7.33
C ILE A 170 15.84 10.28 8.64
N ASP A 171 15.58 11.58 8.58
CA ASP A 171 15.18 12.43 9.72
C ASP A 171 13.80 13.04 9.45
N TRP A 172 12.82 12.74 10.29
CA TRP A 172 11.44 13.23 10.13
C TRP A 172 11.10 14.37 11.11
N LYS A 173 12.09 15.00 11.74
CA LYS A 173 11.90 16.18 12.60
C LYS A 173 11.94 17.49 11.82
N SER A 174 12.69 17.53 10.72
CA SER A 174 13.08 18.76 10.05
C SER A 174 12.04 19.27 9.06
N ARG A 175 11.25 20.26 9.52
CA ARG A 175 10.30 21.18 8.83
C ARG A 175 8.82 21.05 9.25
N GLN A 176 8.55 21.00 10.55
CA GLN A 176 7.22 21.34 11.05
C GLN A 176 6.95 22.85 10.92
N ASN A 177 6.54 23.30 9.74
CA ASN A 177 5.59 24.41 9.69
C ASN A 177 4.25 23.79 10.07
N SER A 178 3.81 24.04 11.30
CA SER A 178 2.56 23.54 11.86
C SER A 178 1.38 23.86 10.93
N ILE A 179 0.95 22.90 10.12
CA ILE A 179 -0.29 22.97 9.32
C ILE A 179 -1.07 21.68 9.57
N CYS A 180 -1.49 21.47 10.82
CA CYS A 180 -2.58 20.55 11.13
C CYS A 180 -3.51 21.28 12.09
N HIS A 181 -4.59 21.82 11.53
CA HIS A 181 -5.75 22.24 12.31
C HIS A 181 -6.47 20.98 12.82
N GLU A 182 -6.95 21.01 14.07
CA GLU A 182 -7.79 19.98 14.71
C GLU A 182 -9.00 19.52 13.88
N ALA A 183 -9.36 20.24 12.82
CA ALA A 183 -10.46 19.91 11.92
C ALA A 183 -10.23 18.70 11.00
N ASP A 184 -8.97 18.30 10.73
CA ASP A 184 -8.68 17.21 9.77
C ASP A 184 -8.66 15.80 10.39
N LEU A 185 -8.59 15.70 11.73
CA LEU A 185 -8.77 14.42 12.46
C LEU A 185 -10.17 13.81 12.24
N GLY A 186 -11.18 14.65 11.93
CA GLY A 186 -12.55 14.20 11.66
C GLY A 186 -12.76 13.55 10.29
N ARG A 187 -11.76 13.56 9.38
CA ARG A 187 -11.91 13.09 7.99
C ARG A 187 -11.38 11.68 7.73
N GLN A 188 -10.77 11.02 8.71
CA GLN A 188 -10.09 9.73 8.49
C GLN A 188 -10.96 8.47 8.66
N MET A 189 -12.26 8.61 8.91
CA MET A 189 -13.20 7.48 8.82
C MET A 189 -14.46 7.96 8.11
N SER A 190 -14.90 7.27 7.06
CA SER A 190 -16.20 7.61 6.47
C SER A 190 -17.28 7.43 7.55
N PRO A 191 -18.12 8.43 7.83
CA PRO A 191 -19.19 8.33 8.83
C PRO A 191 -20.19 7.20 8.51
N ALA A 192 -20.21 6.72 7.28
CA ALA A 192 -20.99 5.55 6.87
C ALA A 192 -20.41 4.25 7.44
N LEU A 193 -19.09 4.05 7.37
CA LEU A 193 -18.43 2.83 7.82
C LEU A 193 -18.53 2.66 9.35
N ALA A 194 -18.36 3.75 10.11
CA ALA A 194 -18.51 3.74 11.56
C ALA A 194 -19.95 3.40 11.98
N ARG A 195 -20.95 3.91 11.23
CA ARG A 195 -22.37 3.60 11.46
C ARG A 195 -22.68 2.14 11.16
N ASP A 196 -22.15 1.57 10.08
CA ASP A 196 -22.39 0.16 9.74
C ASP A 196 -21.71 -0.80 10.72
N LEU A 197 -20.51 -0.46 11.20
CA LEU A 197 -19.84 -1.24 12.25
C LEU A 197 -20.59 -1.18 13.58
N LEU A 198 -21.07 0.00 14.00
CA LEU A 198 -21.89 0.15 15.22
C LEU A 198 -23.23 -0.60 15.12
N LYS A 199 -23.84 -0.61 13.92
CA LYS A 199 -25.10 -1.31 13.65
C LYS A 199 -24.93 -2.83 13.69
N ASN A 200 -23.77 -3.35 13.27
CA ASN A 200 -23.47 -4.79 13.28
C ASN A 200 -22.84 -5.28 14.60
N LEU A 201 -22.32 -4.38 15.44
CA LEU A 201 -21.72 -4.69 16.75
C LEU A 201 -22.67 -4.44 17.93
N SER A 202 -23.92 -4.05 17.67
CA SER A 202 -24.94 -4.01 18.70
C SER A 202 -25.21 -5.45 19.16
N PRO A 203 -25.06 -5.78 20.46
CA PRO A 203 -25.06 -7.15 20.92
C PRO A 203 -26.41 -7.83 20.63
N CYS A 204 -26.33 -8.97 19.94
CA CYS A 204 -27.38 -9.97 19.93
C CYS A 204 -27.52 -10.48 21.38
N GLU A 205 -28.31 -9.78 22.19
CA GLU A 205 -28.78 -10.28 23.47
C GLU A 205 -29.70 -11.46 23.19
N THR A 206 -29.17 -12.67 23.31
CA THR A 206 -29.98 -13.88 23.44
C THR A 206 -30.78 -13.80 24.75
N PRO A 207 -32.12 -13.76 24.73
CA PRO A 207 -32.89 -13.96 25.95
C PRO A 207 -32.90 -15.46 26.27
N ARG A 208 -32.28 -15.84 27.38
CA ARG A 208 -32.55 -17.13 28.04
C ARG A 208 -33.93 -17.05 28.70
N GLY A 209 -34.90 -17.79 28.17
CA GLY A 209 -36.22 -18.02 28.78
C GLY A 209 -36.93 -19.18 28.06
N PRO A 210 -37.73 -20.00 28.77
CA PRO A 210 -38.26 -21.25 28.21
C PRO A 210 -39.36 -20.96 27.18
N ALA A 211 -39.40 -21.80 26.15
CA ALA A 211 -40.35 -21.69 25.04
C ALA A 211 -41.81 -21.72 25.50
N PRO A 212 -42.68 -20.90 24.90
CA PRO A 212 -44.06 -21.26 24.61
C PRO A 212 -44.24 -21.50 23.11
N ALA A 213 -44.89 -22.61 22.80
CA ALA A 213 -45.30 -22.97 21.46
C ALA A 213 -46.35 -21.98 20.94
N HIS A 214 -45.98 -21.13 19.98
CA HIS A 214 -46.93 -20.52 19.05
C HIS A 214 -46.32 -20.50 17.65
N SER A 215 -47.02 -21.21 16.76
CA SER A 215 -46.88 -21.32 15.32
C SER A 215 -46.49 -20.01 14.63
N LEU A 216 -45.33 -19.99 13.96
CA LEU A 216 -44.96 -18.97 12.99
C LEU A 216 -45.66 -19.25 11.65
N PRO A 217 -46.33 -18.27 11.03
CA PRO A 217 -46.75 -18.35 9.66
C PRO A 217 -45.52 -18.28 8.75
N LEU A 218 -45.51 -19.18 7.75
CA LEU A 218 -44.60 -19.18 6.62
C LEU A 218 -44.78 -17.88 5.82
N VAL A 219 -44.04 -16.83 6.17
CA VAL A 219 -43.91 -15.63 5.32
C VAL A 219 -42.76 -15.89 4.36
N ALA A 220 -43.13 -16.24 3.12
CA ALA A 220 -42.27 -16.15 1.97
C ALA A 220 -41.83 -14.68 1.77
N ALA A 221 -40.71 -14.30 2.38
CA ALA A 221 -40.02 -13.05 2.08
C ALA A 221 -38.96 -13.36 1.02
N GLY A 222 -39.12 -12.75 -0.16
CA GLY A 222 -38.36 -13.04 -1.36
C GLY A 222 -36.84 -12.97 -1.19
N VAL A 223 -36.16 -14.00 -1.70
CA VAL A 223 -34.74 -13.96 -2.01
C VAL A 223 -34.53 -12.84 -3.04
N GLN A 224 -34.00 -11.69 -2.61
CA GLN A 224 -33.50 -10.69 -3.54
C GLN A 224 -32.36 -11.35 -4.32
N GLN A 225 -32.54 -11.52 -5.64
CA GLN A 225 -31.45 -11.85 -6.54
C GLN A 225 -30.46 -10.67 -6.51
N HIS A 226 -29.44 -10.75 -5.65
CA HIS A 226 -28.29 -9.88 -5.78
C HIS A 226 -27.64 -10.19 -7.12
N ASP A 227 -27.42 -9.15 -7.92
CA ASP A 227 -26.71 -9.25 -9.19
C ASP A 227 -25.32 -9.85 -8.92
N VAL A 228 -24.93 -10.85 -9.69
CA VAL A 228 -23.61 -11.51 -9.58
C VAL A 228 -22.48 -10.48 -9.67
N THR A 229 -22.72 -9.39 -10.41
CA THR A 229 -21.82 -8.24 -10.52
C THR A 229 -21.66 -7.51 -9.18
N GLU A 230 -22.74 -7.35 -8.43
CA GLU A 230 -22.73 -6.72 -7.10
C GLU A 230 -21.97 -7.58 -6.08
N ILE A 231 -22.19 -8.90 -6.11
CA ILE A 231 -21.48 -9.85 -5.24
C ILE A 231 -19.97 -9.86 -5.57
N ARG A 232 -19.60 -9.87 -6.85
CA ARG A 232 -18.20 -9.77 -7.29
C ARG A 232 -17.53 -8.48 -6.78
N ASN A 233 -18.24 -7.36 -6.83
CA ASN A 233 -17.74 -6.08 -6.31
C ASN A 233 -17.55 -6.13 -4.79
N HIS A 234 -18.45 -6.79 -4.06
CA HIS A 234 -18.30 -6.99 -2.62
C HIS A 234 -17.10 -7.88 -2.26
N VAL A 235 -16.87 -8.96 -3.02
CA VAL A 235 -15.69 -9.83 -2.86
C VAL A 235 -14.39 -9.06 -3.14
N ALA A 236 -14.36 -8.23 -4.18
CA ALA A 236 -13.20 -7.38 -4.47
C ALA A 236 -12.89 -6.40 -3.33
N LYS A 237 -13.92 -5.76 -2.78
CA LYS A 237 -13.79 -4.85 -1.61
C LYS A 237 -13.29 -5.60 -0.37
N LEU A 238 -13.85 -6.79 -0.10
CA LEU A 238 -13.42 -7.64 1.02
C LEU A 238 -11.95 -8.05 0.87
N SER A 239 -11.53 -8.39 -0.35
CA SER A 239 -10.14 -8.73 -0.65
C SER A 239 -9.21 -7.56 -0.35
N ASP A 240 -9.52 -6.38 -0.87
CA ASP A 240 -8.75 -5.15 -0.62
C ASP A 240 -8.69 -4.81 0.88
N TYR A 241 -9.82 -4.89 1.61
CA TYR A 241 -9.82 -4.66 3.06
C TYR A 241 -8.94 -5.64 3.83
N MET A 242 -8.92 -6.91 3.43
CA MET A 242 -8.09 -7.91 4.09
C MET A 242 -6.60 -7.72 3.79
N VAL A 243 -6.23 -7.36 2.56
CA VAL A 243 -4.84 -7.02 2.24
C VAL A 243 -4.39 -5.81 3.06
N ARG A 244 -5.23 -4.77 3.16
CA ARG A 244 -4.95 -3.59 4.01
C ARG A 244 -4.80 -3.98 5.48
N ALA A 245 -5.70 -4.81 6.00
CA ALA A 245 -5.65 -5.28 7.39
C ALA A 245 -4.37 -6.08 7.66
N GLN A 246 -3.95 -6.95 6.73
CA GLN A 246 -2.70 -7.71 6.84
C GLN A 246 -1.48 -6.80 6.85
N GLN A 247 -1.43 -5.83 5.94
CA GLN A 247 -0.32 -4.87 5.87
C GLN A 247 -0.27 -3.99 7.13
N LEU A 248 -1.42 -3.52 7.61
CA LEU A 248 -1.53 -2.74 8.85
C LEU A 248 -1.07 -3.57 10.06
N ILE A 249 -1.55 -4.81 10.22
CA ILE A 249 -1.10 -5.70 11.30
C ILE A 249 0.40 -5.98 11.20
N THR A 250 0.93 -6.14 9.98
CA THR A 250 2.37 -6.33 9.77
C THR A 250 3.17 -5.12 10.23
N LEU A 251 2.70 -3.89 10.00
CA LEU A 251 3.35 -2.67 10.48
C LEU A 251 3.16 -2.45 12.00
N PHE A 252 2.01 -2.78 12.57
CA PHE A 252 1.78 -2.69 14.02
C PHE A 252 2.58 -3.74 14.82
N LEU A 253 2.73 -4.95 14.29
CA LEU A 253 3.61 -5.97 14.88
C LEU A 253 5.10 -5.59 14.78
N SER A 254 5.44 -4.58 13.96
CA SER A 254 6.81 -4.08 13.86
C SER A 254 7.17 -2.98 14.86
N SER A 255 6.18 -2.20 15.32
CA SER A 255 6.40 -1.03 16.18
C SER A 255 6.39 -1.36 17.69
N GLN A 256 5.73 -2.44 18.13
CA GLN A 256 5.76 -2.90 19.52
C GLN A 256 5.71 -4.43 19.62
N LYS A 257 6.22 -5.01 20.73
CA LYS A 257 5.85 -6.39 21.11
C LYS A 257 4.32 -6.44 21.17
N PRO A 258 3.65 -7.38 20.47
CA PRO A 258 2.20 -7.39 20.43
C PRO A 258 1.63 -7.42 21.83
N SER A 259 0.80 -6.43 22.15
CA SER A 259 0.19 -6.31 23.48
C SER A 259 -0.59 -7.59 23.81
N PRO A 260 -0.75 -7.96 25.09
CA PRO A 260 -1.50 -9.16 25.47
C PRO A 260 -2.92 -9.17 24.88
N VAL A 261 -3.53 -7.99 24.78
CA VAL A 261 -4.85 -7.78 24.17
C VAL A 261 -4.83 -8.05 22.66
N MET A 262 -3.80 -7.57 21.95
CA MET A 262 -3.61 -7.83 20.52
C MET A 262 -3.37 -9.33 20.25
N LYS A 263 -2.51 -9.99 21.04
CA LYS A 263 -2.26 -11.44 20.92
C LYS A 263 -3.54 -12.25 21.12
N GLU A 264 -4.33 -11.89 22.12
CA GLU A 264 -5.59 -12.58 22.40
C GLU A 264 -6.64 -12.30 21.31
N ALA A 265 -6.70 -11.08 20.75
CA ALA A 265 -7.54 -10.76 19.61
C ALA A 265 -7.14 -11.55 18.35
N MET A 266 -5.85 -11.61 18.03
CA MET A 266 -5.31 -12.42 16.92
C MET A 266 -5.60 -13.91 17.11
N ARG A 267 -5.46 -14.43 18.34
CA ARG A 267 -5.79 -15.81 18.68
C ARG A 267 -7.29 -16.09 18.51
N ARG A 268 -8.17 -15.18 18.94
CA ARG A 268 -9.64 -15.34 18.83
C ARG A 268 -10.13 -15.38 17.39
N VAL A 269 -9.46 -14.68 16.50
CA VAL A 269 -9.78 -14.62 15.07
C VAL A 269 -9.03 -15.70 14.27
N ASN A 270 -8.21 -16.54 14.93
CA ASN A 270 -7.30 -17.49 14.27
C ASN A 270 -6.51 -16.82 13.14
N TRP A 271 -5.84 -15.72 13.46
CA TRP A 271 -5.20 -14.85 12.47
C TRP A 271 -4.27 -15.57 11.49
N ASP A 272 -3.49 -16.56 11.94
CA ASP A 272 -2.60 -17.34 11.09
C ASP A 272 -3.38 -18.15 10.02
N GLN A 273 -4.55 -18.64 10.39
CA GLN A 273 -5.46 -19.33 9.49
C GLN A 273 -6.11 -18.35 8.50
N VAL A 274 -6.52 -17.17 8.98
CA VAL A 274 -7.09 -16.12 8.12
C VAL A 274 -6.06 -15.62 7.10
N GLN A 275 -4.80 -15.44 7.49
CA GLN A 275 -3.75 -15.01 6.58
C GLN A 275 -3.49 -15.99 5.44
N THR A 276 -3.59 -17.29 5.72
CA THR A 276 -3.30 -18.36 4.75
C THR A 276 -4.51 -18.73 3.90
N GLN A 277 -5.71 -18.80 4.51
CA GLN A 277 -6.91 -19.28 3.82
C GLN A 277 -7.64 -18.17 3.05
N PHE A 278 -7.60 -16.92 3.53
CA PHE A 278 -8.36 -15.85 2.89
C PHE A 278 -7.99 -15.62 1.41
N PRO A 279 -6.70 -15.57 1.01
CA PRO A 279 -6.34 -15.46 -0.41
C PRO A 279 -6.88 -16.62 -1.25
N GLN A 280 -6.87 -17.84 -0.70
CA GLN A 280 -7.37 -19.04 -1.39
C GLN A 280 -8.89 -18.97 -1.58
N THR A 281 -9.63 -18.56 -0.54
CA THR A 281 -11.09 -18.41 -0.61
C THR A 281 -11.51 -17.33 -1.60
N VAL A 282 -10.78 -16.21 -1.68
CA VAL A 282 -11.04 -15.17 -2.68
C VAL A 282 -10.83 -15.69 -4.11
N GLU A 283 -9.76 -16.45 -4.32
CA GLU A 283 -9.49 -17.07 -5.63
C GLU A 283 -10.59 -18.07 -6.03
N GLU A 284 -11.03 -18.92 -5.09
CA GLU A 284 -12.16 -19.83 -5.29
C GLU A 284 -13.45 -19.08 -5.64
N CYS A 285 -13.72 -17.94 -5.01
CA CYS A 285 -14.86 -17.09 -5.37
C CYS A 285 -14.75 -16.57 -6.81
N TYR A 286 -13.57 -16.11 -7.24
CA TYR A 286 -13.37 -15.64 -8.61
C TYR A 286 -13.50 -16.77 -9.64
N GLU A 287 -13.02 -17.97 -9.32
CA GLU A 287 -13.20 -19.16 -10.15
C GLU A 287 -14.67 -19.55 -10.33
N ILE A 288 -15.47 -19.45 -9.26
CA ILE A 288 -16.93 -19.68 -9.34
C ILE A 288 -17.59 -18.60 -10.22
N PHE A 289 -17.21 -17.33 -10.07
CA PHE A 289 -17.75 -16.27 -10.93
C PHE A 289 -17.40 -16.48 -12.41
N ARG A 290 -16.17 -16.94 -12.72
CA ARG A 290 -15.74 -17.24 -14.09
C ARG A 290 -16.57 -18.38 -14.71
N LYS A 291 -16.72 -19.49 -14.00
CA LYS A 291 -17.53 -20.64 -14.46
C LYS A 291 -19.00 -20.29 -14.69
N ASN A 292 -19.56 -19.42 -13.84
CA ASN A 292 -20.94 -18.96 -13.99
C ASN A 292 -21.12 -18.02 -15.21
N GLN A 293 -20.11 -17.22 -15.57
CA GLN A 293 -20.15 -16.40 -16.79
C GLN A 293 -20.05 -17.25 -18.07
N GLU A 294 -19.22 -18.28 -18.08
CA GLU A 294 -19.10 -19.22 -19.21
C GLU A 294 -20.40 -20.00 -19.43
N THR A 295 -21.07 -20.41 -18.35
CA THR A 295 -22.34 -21.14 -18.41
C THR A 295 -23.49 -20.26 -18.93
N GLN A 296 -23.49 -18.95 -18.63
CA GLN A 296 -24.47 -18.01 -19.16
C GLN A 296 -24.20 -17.60 -20.62
N SER A 297 -23.00 -17.81 -21.13
CA SER A 297 -22.62 -17.49 -22.51
C SER A 297 -22.97 -18.59 -23.52
N HIS A 298 -23.39 -19.76 -23.03
CA HIS A 298 -23.75 -20.95 -23.82
C HIS A 298 -25.26 -21.29 -23.78
N VAL A 299 -26.10 -20.36 -23.31
CA VAL A 299 -27.58 -20.45 -23.34
C VAL A 299 -28.14 -19.45 -24.33
#